data_AF-A0A7G8GS77-F1
#
_entry.id   AF-A0A7G8GS77-F1
#
_cell.length_a   1.000
_cell.length_b   1.000
_cell.length_c   1.000
_cell.angle_alpha   90.00
_cell.angle_beta   90.00
_cell.angle_gamma   90.00
#
_symmetry.space_group_name_H-M   'P 1'
#
loop_
_entity.id
_entity.type
_entity.pdbx_description
1 polymer ?
#
loop_
_entity_poly.entity_id
_entity_poly.type
_entity_poly.pdbx_seq_one_letter_code
_entity_poly.pdbx_strand_id
1 'polypeptide(L)'
;MPRSHWLDPLARRVLQATGQLPAPPRPALPQPEPIAPEPPAWVMDVNRASRDQWLQLPGCSQDTADLLVRLQRGGVQFASADDLFRLLELPSDLARLWTPHLLFQWHGDAPPQPQAAPLDLNNANADQLALLGWPEQRLANLMRERRRAGFKDLADLQERLCLPASSVEALIGRVSFGSRRAGPSLPLP
;
A
#
# COMPACT_ATOMS: atom_id res chain seq x y z
N MET A 1 -30.99 -7.63 50.28
CA MET A 1 -32.13 -7.72 49.34
C MET A 1 -32.27 -9.17 48.86
N PRO A 2 -33.15 -9.97 49.47
CA PRO A 2 -33.26 -11.40 49.18
C PRO A 2 -34.00 -11.65 47.85
N ARG A 3 -33.48 -12.57 47.03
CA ARG A 3 -34.07 -12.99 45.75
C ARG A 3 -35.22 -13.96 46.04
N SER A 4 -36.44 -13.53 45.80
CA SER A 4 -37.67 -14.32 45.94
C SER A 4 -37.65 -15.54 45.00
N HIS A 5 -37.47 -16.75 45.56
CA HIS A 5 -37.76 -18.00 44.86
C HIS A 5 -39.28 -18.24 44.92
N TRP A 6 -40.00 -17.75 43.91
CA TRP A 6 -41.47 -17.72 43.90
C TRP A 6 -42.17 -19.06 43.62
N LEU A 7 -41.44 -20.18 43.53
CA LEU A 7 -42.04 -21.50 43.32
C LEU A 7 -41.21 -22.59 44.03
N ASP A 8 -41.87 -23.35 44.91
CA ASP A 8 -41.25 -24.47 45.63
C ASP A 8 -40.88 -25.62 44.65
N PRO A 9 -39.77 -26.36 44.89
CA PRO A 9 -39.31 -27.43 44.00
C PRO A 9 -40.34 -28.55 43.76
N LEU A 10 -41.20 -28.84 44.74
CA LEU A 10 -42.26 -29.86 44.59
C LEU A 10 -43.39 -29.34 43.71
N ALA A 11 -43.82 -28.09 43.91
CA ALA A 11 -44.83 -27.45 43.07
C ALA A 11 -44.39 -27.38 41.60
N ARG A 12 -43.09 -27.12 41.37
CA ARG A 12 -42.51 -27.13 40.02
C ARG A 12 -42.58 -28.51 39.35
N ARG A 13 -42.30 -29.60 40.08
CA ARG A 13 -42.36 -30.97 39.55
C ARG A 13 -43.79 -31.38 39.19
N VAL A 14 -44.77 -31.00 40.01
CA VAL A 14 -46.19 -31.27 39.72
C VAL A 14 -46.62 -30.55 38.43
N LEU A 15 -46.27 -29.27 38.27
CA LEU A 15 -46.60 -28.50 37.07
C LEU A 15 -45.90 -29.02 35.78
N GLN A 16 -44.71 -29.60 35.90
CA GLN A 16 -44.05 -30.29 34.79
C GLN A 16 -44.75 -31.61 34.44
N ALA A 17 -45.17 -32.38 35.44
CA ALA A 17 -45.88 -33.64 35.24
C ALA A 17 -47.28 -33.45 34.64
N THR A 18 -47.95 -32.33 34.93
CA THR A 18 -49.25 -31.96 34.36
C THR A 18 -49.16 -31.23 33.01
N GLY A 19 -47.95 -31.02 32.48
CA GLY A 19 -47.71 -30.37 31.19
C GLY A 19 -47.91 -28.85 31.19
N GLN A 20 -48.03 -28.22 32.36
CA GLN A 20 -48.22 -26.77 32.51
C GLN A 20 -46.89 -25.98 32.54
N LEU A 21 -45.76 -26.67 32.54
CA LEU A 21 -44.43 -26.08 32.41
C LEU A 21 -43.61 -26.79 31.31
N PRO A 22 -42.92 -26.05 30.43
CA PRO A 22 -42.04 -26.66 29.43
C PRO A 22 -40.90 -27.42 30.11
N ALA A 23 -40.58 -28.60 29.57
CA ALA A 23 -39.42 -29.37 30.00
C ALA A 23 -38.12 -28.58 29.67
N PRO A 24 -37.08 -28.67 30.52
CA PRO A 24 -35.79 -28.07 30.19
C PRO A 24 -35.26 -28.67 28.88
N PRO A 25 -34.62 -27.87 28.01
CA PRO A 25 -34.07 -28.37 26.77
C PRO A 25 -33.07 -29.48 27.07
N ARG A 26 -33.23 -30.61 26.39
CA ARG A 26 -32.30 -31.75 26.49
C ARG A 26 -30.90 -31.25 26.08
N PRO A 27 -29.84 -31.55 26.84
CA PRO A 27 -28.49 -31.19 26.41
C PRO A 27 -28.24 -31.84 25.04
N ALA A 28 -27.94 -30.99 24.05
CA ALA A 28 -27.56 -31.44 22.72
C ALA A 28 -26.26 -32.24 22.84
N LEU A 29 -26.18 -33.40 22.19
CA LEU A 29 -24.92 -34.12 22.02
C LEU A 29 -23.89 -33.18 21.38
N PRO A 30 -22.60 -33.22 21.79
CA PRO A 30 -21.57 -32.40 21.18
C PRO A 30 -21.52 -32.71 19.69
N GLN A 31 -21.93 -31.73 18.87
CA GLN A 31 -21.73 -31.78 17.44
C GLN A 31 -20.23 -31.69 17.18
N PRO A 32 -19.65 -32.43 16.23
CA PRO A 32 -18.26 -32.25 15.85
C PRO A 32 -18.06 -30.78 15.47
N GLU A 33 -17.17 -30.10 16.20
CA GLU A 33 -16.82 -28.71 15.91
C GLU A 33 -16.38 -28.64 14.44
N PRO A 34 -16.91 -27.71 13.63
CA PRO A 34 -16.42 -27.53 12.28
C PRO A 34 -14.92 -27.25 12.38
N ILE A 35 -14.12 -28.11 11.73
CA ILE A 35 -12.66 -27.95 11.63
C ILE A 35 -12.44 -26.57 10.99
N ALA A 36 -12.08 -25.59 11.81
CA ALA A 36 -11.73 -24.27 11.31
C ALA A 36 -10.52 -24.46 10.38
N PRO A 37 -10.56 -23.95 9.13
CA PRO A 37 -9.38 -24.00 8.27
C PRO A 37 -8.22 -23.33 9.00
N GLU A 38 -7.05 -23.96 8.96
CA GLU A 38 -5.84 -23.38 9.56
C GLU A 38 -5.64 -21.96 9.01
N PRO A 39 -5.35 -20.98 9.87
CA PRO A 39 -5.11 -19.62 9.42
C PRO A 39 -3.94 -19.60 8.44
N PRO A 40 -4.03 -18.81 7.36
CA PRO A 40 -2.96 -18.74 6.38
C PRO A 40 -1.67 -18.26 7.06
N ALA A 41 -0.54 -18.84 6.63
CA ALA A 41 0.78 -18.55 7.19
C ALA A 41 1.15 -17.04 7.13
N TRP A 42 0.53 -16.31 6.21
CA TRP A 42 0.69 -14.87 6.07
C TRP A 42 -0.57 -14.24 5.46
N VAL A 43 -0.73 -12.95 5.75
CA VAL A 43 -1.79 -12.09 5.23
C VAL A 43 -1.17 -10.74 4.88
N MET A 44 -1.81 -10.00 3.97
CA MET A 44 -1.41 -8.65 3.61
C MET A 44 -2.61 -7.71 3.55
N ASP A 45 -2.40 -6.47 3.94
CA ASP A 45 -3.37 -5.40 3.72
C ASP A 45 -3.35 -4.97 2.26
N VAL A 46 -4.43 -5.24 1.53
CA VAL A 46 -4.58 -4.91 0.11
C VAL A 46 -4.35 -3.43 -0.16
N ASN A 47 -4.69 -2.54 0.77
CA ASN A 47 -4.57 -1.10 0.57
C ASN A 47 -3.20 -0.54 0.95
N ARG A 48 -2.32 -1.36 1.55
CA ARG A 48 -0.93 -0.99 1.90
C ARG A 48 0.13 -2.00 1.43
N ALA A 49 -0.26 -3.04 0.70
CA ALA A 49 0.62 -4.08 0.23
C ALA A 49 1.68 -3.54 -0.74
N SER A 50 2.94 -3.85 -0.46
CA SER A 50 4.06 -3.55 -1.36
C SER A 50 4.03 -4.41 -2.62
N ARG A 51 4.76 -3.99 -3.66
CA ARG A 51 4.96 -4.79 -4.88
C ARG A 51 5.41 -6.23 -4.59
N ASP A 52 6.37 -6.41 -3.68
CA ASP A 52 6.91 -7.75 -3.36
C ASP A 52 5.86 -8.64 -2.69
N GLN A 53 5.01 -8.08 -1.83
CA GLN A 53 3.87 -8.80 -1.23
C GLN A 53 2.86 -9.23 -2.30
N TRP A 54 2.56 -8.37 -3.28
CA TRP A 54 1.70 -8.74 -4.42
C TRP A 54 2.29 -9.90 -5.23
N LEU A 55 3.61 -9.92 -5.43
CA LEU A 55 4.31 -10.98 -6.16
C LEU A 55 4.40 -12.31 -5.42
N GLN A 56 4.12 -12.34 -4.10
CA GLN A 56 4.00 -13.59 -3.35
C GLN A 56 2.71 -14.35 -3.67
N LEU A 57 1.70 -13.68 -4.24
CA LEU A 57 0.47 -14.34 -4.62
C LEU A 57 0.64 -15.20 -5.89
N PRO A 58 0.07 -16.41 -5.91
CA PRO A 58 0.18 -17.31 -7.04
C PRO A 58 -0.44 -16.68 -8.29
N GLY A 59 0.31 -16.67 -9.40
CA GLY A 59 -0.15 -16.13 -10.67
C GLY A 59 -0.17 -14.60 -10.77
N CYS A 60 0.30 -13.86 -9.75
CA CYS A 60 0.42 -12.41 -9.83
C CYS A 60 1.63 -12.02 -10.71
N SER A 61 1.36 -11.34 -11.83
CA SER A 61 2.40 -10.86 -12.74
C SER A 61 3.06 -9.58 -12.23
N GLN A 62 4.25 -9.26 -12.76
CA GLN A 62 4.92 -7.99 -12.47
C GLN A 62 4.05 -6.78 -12.86
N ASP A 63 3.42 -6.82 -14.04
CA ASP A 63 2.56 -5.74 -14.52
C ASP A 63 1.32 -5.57 -13.63
N THR A 64 0.74 -6.67 -13.15
CA THR A 64 -0.39 -6.65 -12.20
C THR A 64 0.02 -6.05 -10.86
N ALA A 65 1.16 -6.47 -10.30
CA ALA A 65 1.69 -5.90 -9.05
C ALA A 65 1.98 -4.39 -9.20
N ASP A 66 2.56 -3.97 -10.33
CA ASP A 66 2.84 -2.57 -10.62
C ASP A 66 1.57 -1.74 -10.83
N LEU A 67 0.54 -2.31 -11.47
CA LEU A 67 -0.78 -1.70 -11.59
C LEU A 67 -1.42 -1.48 -10.22
N LEU A 68 -1.45 -2.51 -9.36
CA LEU A 68 -2.08 -2.43 -8.04
C LEU A 68 -1.40 -1.38 -7.15
N VAL A 69 -0.07 -1.36 -7.13
CA VAL A 69 0.71 -0.34 -6.41
C VAL A 69 0.44 1.06 -6.99
N ARG A 70 0.31 1.20 -8.32
CA ARG A 70 -0.02 2.48 -8.95
C ARG A 70 -1.42 2.97 -8.58
N LEU A 71 -2.41 2.07 -8.51
CA LEU A 71 -3.77 2.40 -8.09
C LEU A 71 -3.81 2.87 -6.62
N GLN A 72 -3.15 2.13 -5.72
CA GLN A 72 -3.00 2.55 -4.32
C GLN A 72 -2.37 3.95 -4.21
N ARG A 73 -1.31 4.23 -4.98
CA ARG A 73 -0.65 5.54 -5.04
C ARG A 73 -1.57 6.64 -5.56
N GLY A 74 -2.52 6.31 -6.42
CA GLY A 74 -3.57 7.20 -6.91
C GLY A 74 -4.71 7.43 -5.93
N GLY A 75 -4.64 6.84 -4.73
CA GLY A 75 -5.67 6.94 -3.69
C GLY A 75 -6.80 5.93 -3.82
N VAL A 76 -6.70 4.96 -4.74
CA VAL A 76 -7.68 3.87 -4.84
C VAL A 76 -7.55 2.97 -3.61
N GLN A 77 -8.67 2.76 -2.92
CA GLN A 77 -8.80 1.78 -1.85
C GLN A 77 -9.84 0.73 -2.26
N PHE A 78 -9.48 -0.54 -2.07
CA PHE A 78 -10.37 -1.67 -2.28
C PHE A 78 -11.17 -1.93 -1.01
N ALA A 79 -12.49 -2.04 -1.14
CA ALA A 79 -13.39 -2.35 -0.04
C ALA A 79 -13.61 -3.85 0.14
N SER A 80 -13.46 -4.63 -0.94
CA SER A 80 -13.74 -6.07 -0.94
C SER A 80 -12.88 -6.83 -1.95
N ALA A 81 -12.82 -8.15 -1.76
CA ALA A 81 -12.16 -9.07 -2.67
C ALA A 81 -12.85 -9.13 -4.03
N ASP A 82 -14.18 -9.08 -4.07
CA ASP A 82 -14.97 -9.08 -5.30
C ASP A 82 -14.64 -7.88 -6.21
N ASP A 83 -14.45 -6.70 -5.63
CA ASP A 83 -14.06 -5.49 -6.39
C ASP A 83 -12.67 -5.66 -7.02
N LEU A 84 -11.72 -6.15 -6.23
CA LEU A 84 -10.36 -6.42 -6.70
C LEU A 84 -10.35 -7.47 -7.80
N PHE A 85 -11.05 -8.60 -7.61
CA PHE A 85 -11.06 -9.70 -8.58
C PHE A 85 -11.75 -9.30 -9.87
N ARG A 86 -12.83 -8.51 -9.80
CA ARG A 86 -13.50 -7.96 -10.98
C ARG A 86 -12.60 -7.01 -11.75
N LEU A 87 -11.88 -6.11 -11.04
CA LEU A 87 -10.94 -5.19 -11.67
C LEU A 87 -9.83 -5.92 -12.43
N LEU A 88 -9.33 -7.02 -11.87
CA LEU A 88 -8.25 -7.81 -12.44
C LEU A 88 -8.73 -8.87 -13.44
N GLU A 89 -10.04 -9.01 -13.64
CA GLU A 89 -10.65 -10.13 -14.37
C GLU A 89 -10.09 -11.49 -13.89
N LEU A 90 -9.91 -11.64 -12.58
CA LEU A 90 -9.16 -12.74 -11.98
C LEU A 90 -9.94 -14.07 -12.13
N PRO A 91 -9.34 -15.13 -12.69
CA PRO A 91 -9.96 -16.45 -12.75
C PRO A 91 -10.36 -16.97 -11.36
N SER A 92 -11.48 -17.69 -11.28
CA SER A 92 -12.06 -18.17 -10.02
C SER A 92 -11.10 -19.06 -9.20
N ASP A 93 -10.26 -19.84 -9.86
CA ASP A 93 -9.27 -20.68 -9.17
C ASP A 93 -8.18 -19.85 -8.50
N LEU A 94 -7.70 -18.79 -9.16
CA LEU A 94 -6.75 -17.85 -8.56
C LEU A 94 -7.41 -17.01 -7.46
N ALA A 95 -8.65 -16.58 -7.66
CA ALA A 95 -9.41 -15.86 -6.64
C ALA A 95 -9.49 -16.65 -5.33
N ARG A 96 -9.81 -17.96 -5.39
CA ARG A 96 -9.82 -18.85 -4.21
C ARG A 96 -8.48 -18.94 -3.50
N LEU A 97 -7.38 -18.98 -4.27
CA LEU A 97 -6.03 -19.01 -3.72
C LEU A 97 -5.64 -17.67 -3.07
N TRP A 98 -6.12 -16.56 -3.60
CA TRP A 98 -5.80 -15.23 -3.10
C TRP A 98 -6.58 -14.88 -1.84
N THR A 99 -7.89 -15.18 -1.80
CA THR A 99 -8.82 -14.82 -0.70
C THR A 99 -8.24 -14.94 0.72
N PRO A 100 -7.63 -16.06 1.14
CA PRO A 100 -7.15 -16.17 2.52
C PRO A 100 -6.06 -15.16 2.87
N HIS A 101 -5.28 -14.68 1.89
CA HIS A 101 -4.15 -13.78 2.13
C HIS A 101 -4.55 -12.29 2.17
N LEU A 102 -5.80 -11.93 1.82
CA LEU A 102 -6.19 -10.54 1.61
C LEU A 102 -6.95 -9.97 2.81
N LEU A 103 -6.42 -8.88 3.37
CA LEU A 103 -7.12 -8.03 4.33
C LEU A 103 -7.51 -6.71 3.67
N PHE A 104 -8.75 -6.28 3.89
CA PHE A 104 -9.27 -5.02 3.35
C PHE A 104 -9.48 -4.04 4.50
N GLN A 105 -8.54 -3.11 4.65
CA GLN A 105 -8.60 -2.07 5.68
C GLN A 105 -8.75 -0.69 5.04
N TRP A 106 -9.65 0.12 5.58
CA TRP A 106 -9.83 1.51 5.14
C TRP A 106 -8.92 2.43 5.94
N HIS A 107 -8.17 3.28 5.24
CA HIS A 107 -7.20 4.18 5.86
C HIS A 107 -7.57 5.67 5.75
N GLY A 108 -8.50 6.03 4.86
CA GLY A 108 -8.93 7.42 4.65
C GLY A 108 -7.90 8.31 3.94
N ASP A 109 -6.64 7.90 3.87
CA ASP A 109 -5.57 8.53 3.11
C ASP A 109 -4.93 7.56 2.11
N ALA A 110 -4.29 8.10 1.06
CA ALA A 110 -3.39 7.29 0.25
C ALA A 110 -2.20 6.85 1.12
N PRO A 111 -1.63 5.66 0.90
CA PRO A 111 -0.47 5.21 1.68
C PRO A 111 0.64 6.27 1.63
N PRO A 112 1.29 6.59 2.77
CA PRO A 112 2.37 7.56 2.81
C PRO A 112 3.44 7.09 1.84
N GLN A 113 3.63 7.86 0.77
CA GLN A 113 4.59 7.52 -0.26
C GLN A 113 5.98 7.64 0.36
N PRO A 114 6.87 6.65 0.21
CA PRO A 114 8.28 6.91 0.44
C PRO A 114 8.65 8.04 -0.52
N GLN A 115 8.95 9.21 0.02
CA GLN A 115 9.39 10.34 -0.78
C GLN A 115 10.62 9.87 -1.54
N ALA A 116 10.50 9.75 -2.86
CA ALA A 116 11.63 9.44 -3.70
C ALA A 116 12.70 10.50 -3.40
N ALA A 117 13.89 10.07 -3.02
CA ALA A 117 14.96 11.00 -2.67
C ALA A 117 15.11 12.00 -3.82
N PRO A 118 15.07 13.32 -3.53
CA PRO A 118 15.07 14.32 -4.58
C PRO A 118 16.35 14.20 -5.41
N LEU A 119 16.20 14.16 -6.74
CA LEU A 119 17.32 14.00 -7.66
C LEU A 119 18.29 15.17 -7.52
N ASP A 120 19.52 14.90 -7.10
CA ASP A 120 20.56 15.93 -6.98
C ASP A 120 21.08 16.33 -8.36
N LEU A 121 20.66 17.49 -8.88
CA LEU A 121 21.02 17.96 -10.21
C LEU A 121 22.51 18.24 -10.38
N ASN A 122 23.22 18.57 -9.29
CA ASN A 122 24.63 18.87 -9.32
C ASN A 122 25.50 17.62 -9.44
N ASN A 123 25.01 16.48 -8.95
CA ASN A 123 25.77 15.22 -8.89
C ASN A 123 25.16 14.07 -9.72
N ALA A 124 23.95 14.23 -10.27
CA ALA A 124 23.28 13.22 -11.08
C ALA A 124 24.10 12.80 -12.32
N ASN A 125 24.12 11.49 -12.61
CA ASN A 125 24.69 10.98 -13.85
C ASN A 125 23.71 11.16 -15.04
N ALA A 126 24.14 10.79 -16.25
CA ALA A 126 23.33 10.98 -17.46
C ALA A 126 22.01 10.18 -17.42
N ASP A 127 22.05 8.93 -16.96
CA ASP A 127 20.87 8.06 -16.86
C ASP A 127 19.85 8.60 -15.86
N GLN A 128 20.32 9.12 -14.72
CA GLN A 128 19.48 9.75 -13.71
C GLN A 128 18.85 11.06 -14.22
N LEU A 129 19.59 11.85 -15.01
CA LEU A 129 19.06 13.07 -15.63
C LEU A 129 18.01 12.76 -16.72
N ALA A 130 18.13 11.62 -17.41
CA ALA A 130 17.14 11.19 -18.39
C ALA A 130 15.74 10.97 -17.77
N LEU A 131 15.67 10.64 -16.48
CA LEU A 131 14.41 10.51 -15.72
C LEU A 131 13.59 11.82 -15.64
N LEU A 132 14.19 12.97 -15.96
CA LEU A 132 13.48 14.25 -16.06
C LEU A 132 12.55 14.30 -17.29
N GLY A 133 12.73 13.42 -18.28
CA GLY A 133 11.92 13.39 -19.50
C GLY A 133 12.08 14.65 -20.37
N TRP A 134 13.19 15.37 -20.22
CA TRP A 134 13.47 16.57 -20.98
C TRP A 134 14.08 16.26 -22.35
N PRO A 135 13.90 17.16 -23.34
CA PRO A 135 14.60 17.04 -24.62
C PRO A 135 16.12 16.97 -24.43
N GLU A 136 16.79 16.17 -25.26
CA GLU A 136 18.24 15.93 -25.16
C GLU A 136 19.06 17.24 -25.21
N GLN A 137 18.65 18.19 -26.05
CA GLN A 137 19.25 19.52 -26.13
C GLN A 137 19.19 20.28 -24.79
N ARG A 138 18.08 20.13 -24.04
CA ARG A 138 17.90 20.77 -22.74
C ARG A 138 18.77 20.10 -21.68
N LEU A 139 18.86 18.77 -21.69
CA LEU A 139 19.77 18.03 -20.81
C LEU A 139 21.23 18.39 -21.08
N ALA A 140 21.63 18.53 -22.36
CA ALA A 140 22.96 18.99 -22.73
C ALA A 140 23.25 20.40 -22.22
N ASN A 141 22.28 21.32 -22.31
CA ASN A 141 22.41 22.66 -21.73
C ASN A 141 22.56 22.62 -20.21
N LEU A 142 21.76 21.80 -19.52
CA LEU A 142 21.89 21.56 -18.08
C LEU A 142 23.29 21.09 -17.71
N MET A 143 23.82 20.08 -18.43
CA MET A 143 25.17 19.58 -18.17
C MET A 143 26.24 20.63 -18.42
N ARG A 144 26.08 21.47 -19.46
CA ARG A 144 26.99 22.57 -19.78
C ARG A 144 26.98 23.64 -18.70
N GLU A 145 25.81 24.10 -18.27
CA GLU A 145 25.70 25.07 -17.18
C GLU A 145 26.25 24.49 -15.88
N ARG A 146 25.86 23.26 -15.54
CA ARG A 146 26.40 22.55 -14.38
C ARG A 146 27.92 22.49 -14.39
N ARG A 147 28.57 22.36 -15.55
CA ARG A 147 30.05 22.34 -15.68
C ARG A 147 30.69 23.64 -15.23
N ARG A 148 30.10 24.79 -15.55
CA ARG A 148 30.60 26.13 -15.18
C ARG A 148 30.54 26.35 -13.68
N ALA A 149 29.38 26.07 -13.10
CA ALA A 149 29.13 26.15 -11.67
C ALA A 149 27.92 25.28 -11.34
N GLY A 150 27.94 24.63 -10.17
CA GLY A 150 26.75 23.95 -9.63
C GLY A 150 25.60 24.94 -9.48
N PHE A 151 24.37 24.45 -9.57
CA PHE A 151 23.18 25.25 -9.32
C PHE A 151 22.97 25.38 -7.81
N LYS A 152 22.53 26.56 -7.38
CA LYS A 152 22.27 26.84 -5.95
C LYS A 152 20.86 26.45 -5.54
N ASP A 153 19.89 26.80 -6.37
CA ASP A 153 18.47 26.62 -6.12
C ASP A 153 17.69 26.59 -7.45
N LEU A 154 16.35 26.48 -7.35
CA LEU A 154 15.47 26.46 -8.51
C LEU A 154 15.46 27.78 -9.30
N ALA A 155 15.67 28.93 -8.65
CA ALA A 155 15.69 30.23 -9.33
C ALA A 155 16.96 30.38 -10.17
N ASP A 156 18.11 30.00 -9.60
CA ASP A 156 19.40 29.94 -10.31
C ASP A 156 19.33 28.97 -11.51
N LEU A 157 18.73 27.78 -11.32
CA LEU A 157 18.48 26.84 -12.42
C LEU A 157 17.57 27.44 -13.49
N GLN A 158 16.47 28.09 -13.09
CA GLN A 158 15.49 28.69 -13.99
C GLN A 158 16.13 29.78 -14.84
N GLU A 159 16.88 30.69 -14.23
CA GLU A 159 17.53 31.81 -14.93
C GLU A 159 18.56 31.28 -15.94
N ARG A 160 19.44 30.39 -15.50
CA ARG A 160 20.56 29.89 -16.30
C ARG A 160 20.13 29.00 -17.47
N LEU A 161 19.04 28.26 -17.31
CA LEU A 161 18.48 27.42 -18.37
C LEU A 161 17.32 28.08 -19.11
N CYS A 162 16.96 29.31 -18.74
CA CYS A 162 15.79 30.04 -19.24
C CYS A 162 14.52 29.18 -19.22
N LEU A 163 14.26 28.48 -18.10
CA LEU A 163 13.13 27.57 -17.98
C LEU A 163 11.81 28.35 -17.83
N PRO A 164 10.73 27.92 -18.51
CA PRO A 164 9.41 28.45 -18.23
C PRO A 164 8.96 28.03 -16.83
N ALA A 165 8.09 28.83 -16.19
CA ALA A 165 7.60 28.57 -14.83
C ALA A 165 7.02 27.16 -14.66
N SER A 166 6.26 26.68 -15.65
CA SER A 166 5.70 25.31 -15.66
C SER A 166 6.75 24.21 -15.60
N SER A 167 7.94 24.43 -16.17
CA SER A 167 9.06 23.48 -16.07
C SER A 167 9.69 23.51 -14.69
N VAL A 168 9.70 24.64 -14.00
CA VAL A 168 10.22 24.76 -12.63
C VAL A 168 9.25 24.14 -11.64
N GLU A 169 7.95 24.38 -11.80
CA GLU A 169 6.89 23.78 -10.97
C GLU A 169 6.95 22.25 -10.99
N ALA A 170 7.20 21.65 -12.15
CA ALA A 170 7.36 20.21 -12.29
C ALA A 170 8.58 19.62 -11.55
N LEU A 171 9.53 20.46 -11.12
CA LEU A 171 10.73 20.05 -10.37
C LEU A 171 10.58 20.23 -8.85
N ILE A 172 9.62 21.04 -8.40
CA ILE A 172 9.44 21.34 -6.97
C ILE A 172 9.23 20.04 -6.18
N GLY A 173 10.05 19.85 -5.13
CA GLY A 173 10.01 18.65 -4.29
C GLY A 173 10.60 17.37 -4.93
N ARG A 174 11.00 17.40 -6.20
CA ARG A 174 11.57 16.25 -6.93
C ARG A 174 13.07 16.33 -7.15
N VAL A 175 13.66 17.52 -6.99
CA VAL A 175 15.09 17.77 -7.20
C VAL A 175 15.74 18.43 -6.00
N SER A 176 17.05 18.24 -5.89
CA SER A 176 17.90 18.87 -4.88
C SER A 176 19.18 19.42 -5.52
N PHE A 177 19.90 20.25 -4.77
CA PHE A 177 21.12 20.94 -5.21
C PHE A 177 22.26 20.66 -4.23
N GLY A 178 22.77 19.42 -4.24
CA GLY A 178 23.83 19.03 -3.34
C GLY A 178 25.13 19.78 -3.63
N SER A 179 25.98 19.90 -2.62
CA SER A 179 27.36 20.35 -2.80
C SER A 179 28.04 19.44 -3.81
N ARG A 180 28.69 20.06 -4.80
CA ARG A 180 29.38 19.32 -5.86
C ARG A 180 30.50 18.49 -5.24
N ARG A 181 30.52 17.17 -5.49
CA ARG A 181 31.69 16.37 -5.08
C ARG A 181 32.91 16.89 -5.84
N ALA A 182 33.94 17.30 -5.11
CA ALA A 182 35.22 17.64 -5.71
C ALA A 182 35.73 16.41 -6.47
N GLY A 183 36.03 16.59 -7.76
CA GLY A 183 36.74 15.56 -8.52
C GLY A 183 38.11 15.31 -7.90
N PRO A 184 38.77 14.17 -8.21
CA PRO A 184 40.10 13.89 -7.72
C PRO A 184 41.01 15.07 -8.04
N SER A 185 41.54 15.71 -7.00
CA SER A 185 42.46 16.82 -7.13
C SER A 185 43.71 16.29 -7.83
N LEU A 186 43.98 16.76 -9.05
CA LEU A 186 45.27 16.47 -9.66
C LEU A 186 46.35 17.18 -8.83
N PRO A 187 47.47 16.52 -8.50
CA PRO A 187 48.57 17.17 -7.80
C PRO A 187 49.04 18.36 -8.63
N LEU A 188 49.24 19.50 -7.96
CA LEU A 188 49.80 20.70 -8.57
C LEU A 188 51.24 20.41 -9.07
N PRO A 189 51.66 21.04 -10.19
CA PRO A 189 52.94 20.75 -10.87
C PRO A 189 54.17 21.05 -10.02
#